data_AF-A0A957NL28-F1
#
_entry.id   AF-A0A957NL28-F1
#
_cell.length_a   1.000
_cell.length_b   1.000
_cell.length_c   1.000
_cell.angle_alpha   90.00
_cell.angle_beta   90.00
_cell.angle_gamma   90.00
#
_symmetry.space_group_name_H-M   'P 1'
#
loop_
_entity.id
_entity.type
_entity.pdbx_description
1 polymer ?
#
loop_
_entity_poly.entity_id
_entity_poly.type
_entity_poly.pdbx_seq_one_letter_code
_entity_poly.pdbx_strand_id
1 'polypeptide(L)'
;DVNTVTPRPLAATFYHPRGFDADAAGNLLVADTGGGRLVALNPDGQEITALGGPESILGQGQPADAMIVNGQYWAITAEDGRLWRMETSAGDSGSLTAEPRSDTLNGPRLAGLPDGRFFLSDPVGRTILFHAPSGEPRGRFPVSDQFARPVGIDAVLRNGQIELAVTDTNLCAVSLWQVGELP
;
A
#
# COMPACT_ATOMS: atom_id res chain seq x y z
N ASP A 1 -17.51 25.37 8.98
CA ASP A 1 -18.38 24.44 9.70
C ASP A 1 -18.39 23.07 9.05
N VAL A 2 -17.78 22.09 9.70
CA VAL A 2 -17.64 20.68 9.24
C VAL A 2 -18.93 19.85 9.38
N ASN A 3 -20.10 20.51 9.40
CA ASN A 3 -21.38 19.86 9.68
C ASN A 3 -22.08 19.28 8.45
N THR A 4 -21.48 19.39 7.26
CA THR A 4 -22.01 18.80 6.02
C THR A 4 -20.92 18.04 5.27
N VAL A 5 -20.89 16.72 5.47
CA VAL A 5 -20.14 15.79 4.61
C VAL A 5 -21.14 15.23 3.61
N THR A 6 -21.01 15.59 2.33
CA THR A 6 -21.88 15.08 1.26
C THR A 6 -21.13 14.00 0.48
N PRO A 7 -21.66 12.78 0.35
CA PRO A 7 -21.03 11.76 -0.46
C PRO A 7 -21.03 12.17 -1.93
N ARG A 8 -19.89 12.00 -2.60
CA ARG A 8 -19.75 12.17 -4.05
C ARG A 8 -19.77 10.78 -4.71
N PRO A 9 -20.65 10.53 -5.70
CA PRO A 9 -20.62 9.27 -6.43
C PRO A 9 -19.35 9.17 -7.28
N LEU A 10 -18.79 7.96 -7.36
CA LEU A 10 -17.67 7.64 -8.25
C LEU A 10 -18.21 7.07 -9.56
N ALA A 11 -17.51 7.32 -10.67
CA ALA A 11 -17.86 6.76 -11.98
C ALA A 11 -17.50 5.27 -12.10
N ALA A 12 -16.59 4.78 -11.25
CA ALA A 12 -16.14 3.39 -11.21
C ALA A 12 -16.97 2.54 -10.24
N THR A 13 -17.16 1.26 -10.58
CA THR A 13 -17.72 0.24 -9.69
C THR A 13 -16.61 -0.62 -9.11
N PHE A 14 -16.78 -1.04 -7.86
CA PHE A 14 -15.80 -1.84 -7.13
C PHE A 14 -16.38 -3.18 -6.68
N TYR A 15 -15.51 -4.17 -6.52
CA TYR A 15 -15.83 -5.48 -5.98
C TYR A 15 -14.85 -5.81 -4.85
N HIS A 16 -15.30 -5.66 -3.60
CA HIS A 16 -14.49 -5.82 -2.38
C HIS A 16 -13.17 -5.00 -2.39
N PRO A 17 -13.21 -3.66 -2.55
CA PRO A 17 -11.99 -2.84 -2.47
C PRO A 17 -11.47 -2.82 -1.03
N ARG A 18 -10.14 -2.89 -0.86
CA ARG A 18 -9.53 -3.05 0.48
C ARG A 18 -8.51 -2.01 0.88
N GLY A 19 -7.87 -1.37 -0.09
CA GLY A 19 -6.79 -0.42 0.14
C GLY A 19 -6.86 0.73 -0.84
N PHE A 20 -6.39 1.89 -0.43
CA PHE A 20 -6.32 3.05 -1.29
C PHE A 20 -5.33 4.06 -0.75
N ASP A 21 -4.88 4.95 -1.63
CA ASP A 21 -4.05 6.10 -1.28
C ASP A 21 -4.44 7.31 -2.12
N ALA A 22 -4.07 8.50 -1.64
CA ALA A 22 -4.35 9.78 -2.25
C ALA A 22 -3.06 10.58 -2.42
N ASP A 23 -2.81 11.12 -3.62
CA ASP A 23 -1.71 12.06 -3.82
C ASP A 23 -2.07 13.50 -3.41
N ALA A 24 -1.08 14.38 -3.41
CA ALA A 24 -1.28 15.79 -3.05
C ALA A 24 -2.15 16.58 -4.05
N ALA A 25 -2.36 16.05 -5.27
CA ALA A 25 -3.28 16.61 -6.25
C ALA A 25 -4.73 16.13 -6.02
N GLY A 26 -4.93 15.15 -5.14
CA GLY A 26 -6.22 14.53 -4.83
C GLY A 26 -6.59 13.39 -5.77
N ASN A 27 -5.65 12.89 -6.58
CA ASN A 27 -5.88 11.64 -7.31
C ASN A 27 -5.90 10.47 -6.31
N LEU A 28 -6.78 9.51 -6.55
CA LEU A 28 -6.91 8.30 -5.73
C LEU A 28 -6.47 7.09 -6.51
N LEU A 29 -5.78 6.15 -5.87
CA LEU A 29 -5.54 4.81 -6.41
C LEU A 29 -6.17 3.82 -5.44
N VAL A 30 -7.05 2.97 -5.95
CA VAL A 30 -7.79 1.99 -5.16
C VAL A 30 -7.37 0.59 -5.56
N ALA A 31 -7.02 -0.25 -4.58
CA ALA A 31 -6.93 -1.69 -4.72
C ALA A 31 -8.35 -2.29 -4.71
N ASP A 32 -8.87 -2.54 -5.91
CA ASP A 32 -10.16 -3.21 -6.14
C ASP A 32 -9.94 -4.73 -6.07
N THR A 33 -9.75 -5.25 -4.85
CA THR A 33 -9.21 -6.59 -4.60
C THR A 33 -10.01 -7.70 -5.29
N GLY A 34 -11.33 -7.73 -5.10
CA GLY A 34 -12.18 -8.73 -5.76
C GLY A 34 -12.24 -8.52 -7.27
N GLY A 35 -12.13 -7.28 -7.75
CA GLY A 35 -12.00 -6.96 -9.17
C GLY A 35 -10.63 -7.31 -9.76
N GLY A 36 -9.66 -7.72 -8.93
CA GLY A 36 -8.32 -8.12 -9.34
C GLY A 36 -7.51 -7.00 -10.01
N ARG A 37 -7.80 -5.73 -9.68
CA ARG A 37 -7.25 -4.57 -10.39
C ARG A 37 -6.93 -3.39 -9.46
N LEU A 38 -6.15 -2.45 -9.97
CA LEU A 38 -6.07 -1.10 -9.42
C LEU A 38 -6.94 -0.15 -10.25
N VAL A 39 -7.59 0.80 -9.59
CA VAL A 39 -8.39 1.83 -10.25
C VAL A 39 -7.87 3.20 -9.82
N ALA A 40 -7.40 3.99 -10.79
CA ALA A 40 -6.97 5.36 -10.56
C ALA A 40 -8.12 6.32 -10.87
N LEU A 41 -8.38 7.26 -9.95
CA LEU A 41 -9.42 8.26 -10.05
C LEU A 41 -8.82 9.66 -9.95
N ASN A 42 -9.39 10.61 -10.68
CA ASN A 42 -9.09 12.02 -10.47
C ASN A 42 -9.82 12.56 -9.23
N PRO A 43 -9.53 13.80 -8.77
CA PRO A 43 -10.24 14.42 -7.64
C PRO A 43 -11.75 14.56 -7.90
N ASP A 44 -12.14 14.48 -9.18
CA ASP A 44 -13.52 14.48 -9.61
C ASP A 44 -14.25 13.14 -9.49
N GLY A 45 -13.58 12.10 -8.99
CA GLY A 45 -14.11 10.75 -8.86
C GLY A 45 -14.33 10.04 -10.20
N GLN A 46 -13.75 10.58 -11.29
CA GLN A 46 -13.77 9.97 -12.62
C GLN A 46 -12.59 9.02 -12.75
N GLU A 47 -12.83 7.87 -13.38
CA GLU A 47 -11.78 6.89 -13.68
C GLU A 47 -10.79 7.48 -14.69
N ILE A 48 -9.51 7.50 -14.32
CA ILE A 48 -8.39 7.83 -15.19
C ILE A 48 -7.97 6.57 -15.94
N THR A 49 -7.78 5.48 -15.20
CA THR A 49 -7.35 4.18 -15.75
C THR A 49 -7.63 3.05 -14.77
N ALA A 50 -7.64 1.82 -15.28
CA ALA A 50 -7.63 0.60 -14.48
C ALA A 50 -6.51 -0.33 -14.96
N LEU A 51 -5.80 -0.94 -14.01
CA LEU A 51 -4.62 -1.77 -14.26
C LEU A 51 -4.82 -3.16 -13.67
N GLY A 52 -4.69 -4.21 -14.49
CA GLY A 52 -4.94 -5.60 -14.10
C GLY A 52 -6.33 -6.09 -14.52
N GLY A 53 -7.00 -6.83 -13.64
CA GLY A 53 -8.27 -7.50 -13.88
C GLY A 53 -8.25 -8.95 -13.36
N PRO A 54 -9.41 -9.61 -13.27
CA PRO A 54 -9.53 -10.94 -12.61
C PRO A 54 -8.59 -12.01 -13.18
N GLU A 55 -8.36 -11.99 -14.49
CA GLU A 55 -7.51 -12.96 -15.19
C GLU A 55 -6.02 -12.57 -15.22
N SER A 56 -5.67 -11.37 -14.74
CA SER A 56 -4.30 -10.88 -14.73
C SER A 56 -3.47 -11.51 -13.60
N ILE A 57 -2.14 -11.49 -13.73
CA ILE A 57 -1.25 -11.98 -12.65
C ILE A 57 -1.46 -11.16 -11.37
N LEU A 58 -1.67 -9.84 -11.49
CA LEU A 58 -2.04 -8.99 -10.36
C LEU A 58 -3.34 -9.47 -9.69
N GLY A 59 -4.37 -9.78 -10.49
CA GLY A 59 -5.67 -10.25 -9.99
C GLY A 59 -5.59 -11.59 -9.28
N GLN A 60 -4.78 -12.53 -9.82
CA GLN A 60 -4.49 -13.81 -9.17
C GLN A 60 -3.76 -13.62 -7.84
N GLY A 61 -2.92 -12.59 -7.70
CA GLY A 61 -2.27 -12.25 -6.44
C GLY A 61 -3.18 -11.58 -5.40
N GLN A 62 -4.37 -11.12 -5.78
CA GLN A 62 -5.32 -10.37 -4.94
C GLN A 62 -4.71 -9.07 -4.36
N PRO A 63 -4.81 -7.92 -5.06
CA PRO A 63 -4.20 -6.68 -4.60
C PRO A 63 -4.84 -6.24 -3.28
N ALA A 64 -4.06 -6.25 -2.20
CA ALA A 64 -4.52 -5.97 -0.85
C ALA A 64 -4.42 -4.48 -0.50
N ASP A 65 -3.45 -3.79 -1.08
CA ASP A 65 -3.23 -2.35 -0.89
C ASP A 65 -2.68 -1.68 -2.14
N ALA A 66 -2.85 -0.37 -2.21
CA ALA A 66 -2.37 0.47 -3.30
C ALA A 66 -1.80 1.78 -2.75
N MET A 67 -0.77 2.32 -3.41
CA MET A 67 -0.10 3.57 -3.01
C MET A 67 0.23 4.42 -4.24
N ILE A 68 0.04 5.75 -4.13
CA ILE A 68 0.51 6.73 -5.11
C ILE A 68 1.62 7.56 -4.47
N VAL A 69 2.86 7.41 -4.95
CA VAL A 69 3.96 8.25 -4.49
C VAL A 69 4.76 8.75 -5.67
N ASN A 70 5.00 10.07 -5.72
CA ASN A 70 5.73 10.74 -6.82
C ASN A 70 5.21 10.38 -8.22
N GLY A 71 3.88 10.21 -8.36
CA GLY A 71 3.23 9.84 -9.62
C GLY A 71 3.38 8.36 -10.01
N GLN A 72 4.05 7.54 -9.20
CA GLN A 72 4.17 6.11 -9.39
C GLN A 72 3.05 5.37 -8.66
N TYR A 73 2.44 4.40 -9.36
CA TYR A 73 1.45 3.50 -8.76
C TYR A 73 2.13 2.24 -8.25
N TRP A 74 1.84 1.90 -7.01
CA TRP A 74 2.30 0.69 -6.34
C TRP A 74 1.12 -0.14 -5.87
N ALA A 75 1.32 -1.46 -5.82
CA ALA A 75 0.40 -2.37 -5.15
C ALA A 75 1.16 -3.50 -4.46
N ILE A 76 0.53 -4.08 -3.45
CA ILE A 76 0.99 -5.32 -2.82
C ILE A 76 -0.12 -6.36 -2.90
N THR A 77 0.21 -7.55 -3.36
CA THR A 77 -0.71 -8.68 -3.52
C THR A 77 -0.54 -9.67 -2.37
N ALA A 78 -1.65 -10.07 -1.73
CA ALA A 78 -1.60 -10.92 -0.54
C ALA A 78 -1.34 -12.40 -0.85
N GLU A 79 -1.90 -12.95 -1.92
CA GLU A 79 -1.84 -14.39 -2.19
C GLU A 79 -0.49 -14.85 -2.77
N ASP A 80 0.34 -13.92 -3.25
CA ASP A 80 1.68 -14.21 -3.76
C ASP A 80 2.79 -13.31 -3.20
N GLY A 81 2.46 -12.36 -2.32
CA GLY A 81 3.43 -11.52 -1.60
C GLY A 81 4.23 -10.59 -2.50
N ARG A 82 3.68 -10.20 -3.65
CA ARG A 82 4.42 -9.43 -4.67
C ARG A 82 4.15 -7.94 -4.56
N LEU A 83 5.23 -7.18 -4.51
CA LEU A 83 5.20 -5.73 -4.67
C LEU A 83 5.26 -5.41 -6.16
N TRP A 84 4.24 -4.69 -6.63
CA TRP A 84 4.05 -4.31 -8.02
C TRP A 84 4.36 -2.83 -8.20
N ARG A 85 5.18 -2.53 -9.21
CA ARG A 85 5.35 -1.19 -9.76
C ARG A 85 4.57 -1.12 -11.06
N MET A 86 3.50 -0.33 -11.07
CA MET A 86 2.57 -0.29 -12.19
C MET A 86 2.87 0.88 -13.11
N GLU A 87 3.17 0.58 -14.37
CA GLU A 87 3.37 1.59 -15.40
C GLU A 87 2.00 1.99 -16.00
N THR A 88 1.74 3.29 -16.13
CA THR A 88 0.48 3.82 -16.69
C THR A 88 0.51 3.97 -18.21
N SER A 89 1.71 3.90 -18.80
CA SER A 89 1.93 3.83 -20.25
C SER A 89 2.21 2.38 -20.67
N ALA A 90 2.23 2.08 -21.98
CA ALA A 90 2.40 0.72 -22.53
C ALA A 90 3.74 0.02 -22.21
N GLY A 91 4.49 0.47 -21.20
CA GLY A 91 5.64 -0.24 -20.64
C GLY A 91 5.21 -1.43 -19.78
N ASP A 92 6.14 -2.36 -19.57
CA ASP A 92 5.91 -3.55 -18.75
C ASP A 92 5.84 -3.16 -17.27
N SER A 93 4.72 -3.50 -16.62
CA SER A 93 4.63 -3.43 -15.15
C SER A 93 5.56 -4.48 -14.54
N GLY A 94 6.39 -4.07 -13.58
CA GLY A 94 7.33 -4.94 -12.89
C GLY A 94 6.80 -5.42 -11.54
N SER A 95 7.26 -6.59 -11.09
CA SER A 95 7.04 -7.02 -9.71
C SER A 95 8.24 -7.75 -9.12
N LEU A 96 8.36 -7.68 -7.81
CA LEU A 96 9.33 -8.44 -7.01
C LEU A 96 8.62 -9.11 -5.83
N THR A 97 9.09 -10.29 -5.43
CA THR A 97 8.63 -10.91 -4.19
C THR A 97 9.11 -10.06 -3.02
N ALA A 98 8.17 -9.56 -2.23
CA ALA A 98 8.46 -8.70 -1.09
C ALA A 98 8.23 -9.44 0.23
N GLU A 99 7.19 -10.26 0.33
CA GLU A 99 6.78 -10.95 1.56
C GLU A 99 6.32 -12.39 1.28
N PRO A 100 6.08 -13.22 2.33
CA PRO A 100 5.41 -14.52 2.21
C PRO A 100 3.99 -14.44 1.59
N ARG A 101 3.22 -15.52 1.65
CA ARG A 101 1.80 -15.48 1.28
C ARG A 101 0.96 -15.17 2.50
N SER A 102 -0.04 -14.32 2.35
CA SER A 102 -0.94 -13.84 3.40
C SER A 102 -2.42 -13.93 2.98
N ASP A 103 -3.33 -13.41 3.82
CA ASP A 103 -4.75 -13.27 3.49
C ASP A 103 -5.09 -11.81 3.17
N THR A 104 -6.21 -11.57 2.48
CA THR A 104 -6.58 -10.22 2.06
C THR A 104 -7.20 -9.36 3.16
N LEU A 105 -7.61 -9.92 4.31
CA LEU A 105 -8.21 -9.16 5.42
C LEU A 105 -7.16 -8.52 6.31
N ASN A 106 -6.10 -9.26 6.59
CA ASN A 106 -4.99 -8.88 7.45
C ASN A 106 -3.68 -9.00 6.67
N GLY A 107 -3.76 -8.64 5.39
CA GLY A 107 -2.66 -8.69 4.44
C GLY A 107 -1.75 -7.48 4.57
N PRO A 108 -0.66 -7.48 3.79
CA PRO A 108 0.30 -6.41 3.81
C PRO A 108 -0.29 -5.07 3.38
N ARG A 109 0.29 -3.99 3.91
CA ARG A 109 -0.08 -2.58 3.66
C ARG A 109 1.15 -1.73 3.38
N LEU A 110 0.98 -0.68 2.59
CA LEU A 110 2.02 0.24 2.15
C LEU A 110 1.90 1.57 2.90
N ALA A 111 3.04 2.19 3.21
CA ALA A 111 3.11 3.55 3.76
C ALA A 111 4.23 4.36 3.10
N GLY A 112 3.85 5.36 2.32
CA GLY A 112 4.76 6.19 1.54
C GLY A 112 5.34 7.37 2.31
N LEU A 113 6.56 7.77 1.94
CA LEU A 113 7.18 9.02 2.37
C LEU A 113 7.22 10.03 1.22
N PRO A 114 7.27 11.35 1.52
CA PRO A 114 7.33 12.39 0.48
C PRO A 114 8.53 12.29 -0.48
N ASP A 115 9.62 11.63 -0.07
CA ASP A 115 10.81 11.42 -0.90
C ASP A 115 10.73 10.16 -1.79
N GLY A 116 9.58 9.47 -1.80
CA GLY A 116 9.34 8.28 -2.61
C GLY A 116 9.74 6.97 -1.95
N ARG A 117 10.46 6.99 -0.82
CA ARG A 117 10.72 5.79 -0.03
C ARG A 117 9.43 5.34 0.62
N PHE A 118 9.34 4.06 0.97
CA PHE A 118 8.12 3.55 1.60
C PHE A 118 8.40 2.36 2.49
N PHE A 119 7.45 2.10 3.38
CA PHE A 119 7.39 0.94 4.24
C PHE A 119 6.29 0.00 3.80
N LEU A 120 6.48 -1.28 4.12
CA LEU A 120 5.56 -2.35 3.83
C LEU A 120 5.42 -3.21 5.08
N SER A 121 4.21 -3.36 5.61
CA SER A 121 3.97 -4.34 6.67
C SER A 121 4.06 -5.76 6.11
N ASP A 122 4.71 -6.65 6.84
CA ASP A 122 4.71 -8.10 6.58
C ASP A 122 4.04 -8.80 7.78
N PRO A 123 2.72 -9.05 7.69
CA PRO A 123 1.95 -9.68 8.76
C PRO A 123 2.43 -11.10 9.09
N VAL A 124 2.95 -11.84 8.10
CA VAL A 124 3.29 -13.26 8.23
C VAL A 124 4.72 -13.44 8.72
N GLY A 125 5.66 -12.68 8.14
CA GLY A 125 7.05 -12.59 8.59
C GLY A 125 7.21 -11.78 9.88
N ARG A 126 6.12 -11.16 10.38
CA ARG A 126 6.07 -10.38 11.62
C ARG A 126 7.10 -9.25 11.62
N THR A 127 7.14 -8.52 10.51
CA THR A 127 8.15 -7.49 10.27
C THR A 127 7.59 -6.34 9.47
N ILE A 128 8.35 -5.25 9.42
CA ILE A 128 8.16 -4.12 8.52
C ILE A 128 9.36 -4.10 7.57
N LEU A 129 9.11 -3.97 6.28
CA LEU A 129 10.11 -3.84 5.24
C LEU A 129 10.23 -2.36 4.84
N PHE A 130 11.43 -1.95 4.49
CA PHE A 130 11.74 -0.60 4.03
C PHE A 130 12.30 -0.66 2.62
N HIS A 131 11.78 0.17 1.72
CA HIS A 131 12.11 0.18 0.31
C HIS A 131 12.58 1.56 -0.16
N ALA A 132 13.53 1.55 -1.08
CA ALA A 132 13.93 2.74 -1.83
C ALA A 132 12.80 3.17 -2.80
N PRO A 133 12.87 4.39 -3.38
CA PRO A 133 11.85 4.84 -4.34
C PRO A 133 11.75 3.96 -5.60
N SER A 134 12.80 3.21 -5.92
CA SER A 134 12.82 2.21 -6.99
C SER A 134 12.03 0.95 -6.68
N GLY A 135 11.63 0.74 -5.42
CA GLY A 135 11.06 -0.50 -4.90
C GLY A 135 12.10 -1.50 -4.40
N GLU A 136 13.40 -1.21 -4.53
CA GLU A 136 14.44 -2.08 -4.00
C GLU A 136 14.36 -2.18 -2.47
N PRO A 137 14.43 -3.38 -1.88
CA PRO A 137 14.47 -3.54 -0.43
C PRO A 137 15.76 -2.97 0.14
N ARG A 138 15.64 -2.16 1.19
CA ARG A 138 16.74 -1.48 1.89
C ARG A 138 16.88 -1.91 3.35
N GLY A 139 15.82 -2.44 3.94
CA GLY A 139 15.86 -2.90 5.32
C GLY A 139 14.64 -3.70 5.72
N ARG A 140 14.75 -4.33 6.88
CA ARG A 140 13.65 -5.00 7.59
C ARG A 140 13.79 -4.77 9.08
N PHE A 141 12.68 -4.58 9.78
CA PHE A 141 12.63 -4.36 11.23
C PHE A 141 11.43 -5.16 11.78
N PRO A 142 11.67 -6.11 12.69
CA PRO A 142 11.98 -5.72 14.05
C PRO A 142 13.31 -6.33 14.53
N VAL A 143 13.79 -5.82 15.66
CA VAL A 143 14.77 -6.52 16.49
C VAL A 143 13.94 -7.30 17.53
N SER A 144 13.66 -8.58 17.26
CA SER A 144 12.87 -9.55 18.08
C SER A 144 11.34 -9.42 18.13
N ASP A 145 10.70 -10.20 19.02
CA ASP A 145 9.30 -10.52 19.35
C ASP A 145 8.30 -9.36 19.58
N GLN A 146 8.58 -8.19 19.02
CA GLN A 146 7.79 -6.97 19.20
C GLN A 146 6.54 -6.92 18.30
N PHE A 147 6.48 -7.75 17.26
CA PHE A 147 5.32 -7.89 16.38
C PHE A 147 4.78 -9.33 16.40
N ALA A 148 3.46 -9.46 16.47
CA ALA A 148 2.75 -10.74 16.33
C ALA A 148 2.02 -10.85 14.98
N ARG A 149 1.40 -9.76 14.51
CA ARG A 149 0.77 -9.63 13.20
C ARG A 149 0.58 -8.14 12.82
N PRO A 150 1.65 -7.47 12.37
CA PRO A 150 1.58 -6.07 11.95
C PRO A 150 0.80 -5.98 10.63
N VAL A 151 -0.25 -5.16 10.58
CA VAL A 151 -1.14 -5.04 9.40
C VAL A 151 -1.19 -3.60 8.92
N GLY A 152 -1.97 -2.73 9.56
CA GLY A 152 -2.02 -1.31 9.18
C GLY A 152 -0.71 -0.62 9.53
N ILE A 153 -0.18 0.17 8.61
CA ILE A 153 1.02 0.98 8.78
C ILE A 153 0.79 2.37 8.18
N ASP A 154 1.34 3.40 8.81
CA ASP A 154 1.47 4.74 8.25
C ASP A 154 2.84 5.31 8.63
N ALA A 155 3.37 6.21 7.80
CA ALA A 155 4.72 6.76 7.91
C ALA A 155 4.71 8.27 7.68
N VAL A 156 5.46 8.99 8.52
CA VAL A 156 5.64 10.43 8.35
C VAL A 156 7.10 10.82 8.49
N LEU A 157 7.56 11.72 7.62
CA LEU A 157 8.87 12.36 7.73
C LEU A 157 8.69 13.78 8.29
N ARG A 158 9.20 14.03 9.51
CA ARG A 158 9.14 15.34 10.18
C ARG A 158 10.53 15.75 10.62
N ASN A 159 11.00 16.91 10.16
CA ASN A 159 12.31 17.46 10.53
C ASN A 159 13.49 16.48 10.34
N GLY A 160 13.44 15.66 9.28
CA GLY A 160 14.45 14.63 9.02
C GLY A 160 14.29 13.32 9.80
N GLN A 161 13.35 13.26 10.75
CA GLN A 161 13.03 12.06 11.52
C GLN A 161 11.84 11.34 10.89
N ILE A 162 11.96 10.03 10.69
CA ILE A 162 10.84 9.18 10.27
C ILE A 162 10.14 8.63 11.50
N GLU A 163 8.83 8.75 11.55
CA GLU A 163 7.95 8.15 12.54
C GLU A 163 7.00 7.16 11.85
N LEU A 164 6.82 5.98 12.43
CA LEU A 164 5.86 4.98 11.97
C LEU A 164 4.76 4.77 13.01
N ALA A 165 3.53 4.59 12.56
CA ALA A 165 2.46 4.01 13.34
C ALA A 165 2.14 2.63 12.77
N VAL A 166 2.11 1.60 13.62
CA VAL A 166 1.82 0.22 13.21
C VAL A 166 0.73 -0.35 14.09
N THR A 167 -0.32 -0.85 13.44
CA THR A 167 -1.37 -1.64 14.08
C THR A 167 -0.99 -3.11 14.05
N ASP A 168 -1.13 -3.79 15.18
CA ASP A 168 -0.94 -5.24 15.28
C ASP A 168 -2.27 -5.89 15.68
N THR A 169 -2.80 -6.70 14.77
CA THR A 169 -4.13 -7.29 14.92
C THR A 169 -4.15 -8.39 15.98
N ASN A 170 -3.03 -9.09 16.18
CA ASN A 170 -2.94 -10.16 17.17
C ASN A 170 -2.61 -9.64 18.57
N LEU A 171 -1.87 -8.54 18.66
CA LEU A 171 -1.62 -7.85 19.93
C LEU A 171 -2.76 -6.89 20.33
N CYS A 172 -3.73 -6.65 19.44
CA CYS A 172 -4.80 -5.67 19.65
C CYS A 172 -4.26 -4.29 20.02
N ALA A 173 -3.17 -3.86 19.37
CA ALA A 173 -2.40 -2.69 19.76
C ALA A 173 -2.04 -1.80 18.58
N VAL A 174 -1.76 -0.53 18.90
CA VAL A 174 -1.08 0.42 18.01
C VAL A 174 0.25 0.78 18.65
N SER A 175 1.32 0.78 17.88
CA SER A 175 2.68 1.09 18.32
C SER A 175 3.26 2.22 17.48
N LEU A 176 4.05 3.09 18.12
CA LEU A 176 4.72 4.21 17.48
C LEU A 176 6.23 3.98 17.51
N TRP A 177 6.90 4.26 16.38
CA TRP A 177 8.31 3.98 16.20
C TRP A 177 9.02 5.18 15.62
N GLN A 178 10.14 5.55 16.22
CA GLN A 178 11.11 6.43 15.58
C GLN A 178 12.10 5.56 14.83
N VAL A 179 12.20 5.77 13.52
CA VAL A 179 13.13 5.02 12.69
C VAL A 179 14.49 5.71 12.75
N GLY A 180 15.53 4.98 13.17
CA GLY A 180 16.90 5.50 13.18
C GLY A 180 17.43 5.79 11.78
N GLU A 181 18.74 6.02 11.67
CA GLU A 181 19.38 6.18 10.37
C GLU A 181 19.10 4.96 9.48
N LEU A 182 18.50 5.22 8.32
CA LEU A 182 18.24 4.21 7.29
C LEU A 182 19.44 4.17 6.33
N PRO A 183 19.89 2.97 5.93
CA PRO A 183 21.01 2.79 5.00
C PRO A 183 20.70 3.26 3.58
#